data_AF-A0A939Y0P2-F1
#
_entry.id   AF-A0A939Y0P2-F1
#
_cell.length_a   1.000
_cell.length_b   1.000
_cell.length_c   1.000
_cell.angle_alpha   90.00
_cell.angle_beta   90.00
_cell.angle_gamma   90.00
#
_symmetry.space_group_name_H-M   'P 1'
#
loop_
_entity.id
_entity.type
_entity.pdbx_description
1 polymer ?
#
loop_
_entity_poly.entity_id
_entity_poly.type
_entity_poly.pdbx_seq_one_letter_code
_entity_poly.pdbx_strand_id
1 'polypeptide(L)'
;YETSRFVVRTLRPYITHFHFGNAVVKPGCDGYGDLHPRFGYPNSANDTPELLDYLRVLKQEGFFDAEDPYVLSMEVTLRPGEDEGIVLANTKRVLNRAWALLED
;
A
#
# COMPACT_ATOMS: atom_id res chain seq x y z
N TYR A 1 -11.40 5.80 -12.84
CA TYR A 1 -10.52 4.85 -12.13
C TYR A 1 -9.10 5.29 -12.38
N GLU A 2 -8.29 5.37 -11.35
CA GLU A 2 -6.88 5.75 -11.45
C GLU A 2 -5.98 4.52 -11.32
N THR A 3 -4.73 4.62 -11.78
CA THR A 3 -3.75 3.54 -11.64
C THR A 3 -2.46 4.12 -11.07
N SER A 4 -1.69 3.29 -10.36
CA SER A 4 -0.36 3.64 -9.86
C SER A 4 0.50 4.29 -10.96
N ARG A 5 0.52 3.67 -12.15
CA ARG A 5 1.28 4.18 -13.30
C ARG A 5 0.86 5.57 -13.75
N PHE A 6 -0.45 5.81 -13.86
CA PHE A 6 -0.96 7.12 -14.28
C PHE A 6 -0.60 8.19 -13.24
N VAL A 7 -0.97 7.96 -11.97
CA VAL A 7 -0.81 8.94 -10.90
C VAL A 7 0.65 9.27 -10.66
N VAL A 8 1.51 8.25 -10.53
CA VAL A 8 2.94 8.44 -10.26
C VAL A 8 3.62 9.24 -11.37
N ARG A 9 3.30 8.96 -12.64
CA ARG A 9 3.85 9.72 -13.78
C ARG A 9 3.37 11.16 -13.81
N THR A 10 2.07 11.36 -13.63
CA THR A 10 1.45 12.69 -13.68
C THR A 10 2.01 13.60 -12.58
N LEU A 11 2.25 13.05 -11.39
CA LEU A 11 2.69 13.82 -10.23
C LEU A 11 4.20 13.79 -9.99
N ARG A 12 4.98 13.07 -10.81
CA ARG A 12 6.41 12.81 -10.62
C ARG A 12 7.23 14.00 -10.12
N PRO A 13 7.12 15.23 -10.67
CA PRO A 13 7.91 16.37 -10.21
C PRO A 13 7.59 16.87 -8.79
N TYR A 14 6.47 16.45 -8.22
CA TYR A 14 5.93 16.95 -6.95
C TYR A 14 5.92 15.91 -5.82
N ILE A 15 6.31 14.66 -6.12
CA ILE A 15 6.29 13.58 -5.13
C ILE A 15 7.46 13.79 -4.15
N THR A 16 7.15 13.78 -2.86
CA THR A 16 8.14 13.94 -1.77
C THR A 16 8.17 12.75 -0.83
N HIS A 17 7.13 11.93 -0.81
CA HIS A 17 7.00 10.73 0.00
C HIS A 17 5.91 9.83 -0.58
N PHE A 18 5.92 8.55 -0.18
CA PHE A 18 4.97 7.53 -0.63
C PHE A 18 4.25 6.92 0.56
N HIS A 19 2.96 6.66 0.39
CA HIS A 19 2.12 5.99 1.37
C HIS A 19 1.48 4.78 0.73
N PHE A 20 1.32 3.71 1.50
CA PHE A 20 0.48 2.58 1.12
C PHE A 20 -0.46 2.20 2.26
N GLY A 21 -1.60 1.64 1.89
CA GLY A 21 -2.65 1.29 2.83
C GLY A 21 -3.72 0.45 2.14
N ASN A 22 -4.83 0.25 2.83
CA ASN A 22 -5.94 -0.54 2.33
C ASN A 22 -7.26 0.20 2.60
N ALA A 23 -8.31 -0.14 1.86
CA ALA A 23 -9.62 0.46 2.00
C ALA A 23 -10.69 -0.54 1.56
N VAL A 24 -11.93 -0.37 2.00
CA VAL A 24 -13.07 -1.11 1.44
C VAL A 24 -13.81 -0.18 0.49
N VAL A 25 -13.75 -0.49 -0.81
CA VAL A 25 -14.33 0.37 -1.86
C VAL A 25 -15.73 -0.06 -2.28
N LYS A 26 -16.27 -1.14 -1.69
CA LYS A 26 -17.61 -1.66 -2.00
C LYS A 26 -18.67 -1.05 -1.06
N PRO A 27 -19.61 -0.24 -1.57
CA PRO A 27 -20.67 0.35 -0.76
C PRO A 27 -21.50 -0.71 -0.02
N GLY A 28 -21.83 -0.43 1.24
CA GLY A 28 -22.63 -1.31 2.08
C GLY A 28 -21.87 -2.47 2.74
N CYS A 29 -20.57 -2.62 2.49
CA CYS A 29 -19.71 -3.53 3.24
C CYS A 29 -19.18 -2.88 4.54
N ASP A 30 -18.91 -3.70 5.56
CA ASP A 30 -18.24 -3.21 6.77
C ASP A 30 -16.86 -2.65 6.41
N GLY A 31 -16.52 -1.51 7.02
CA GLY A 31 -15.29 -0.79 6.74
C GLY A 31 -15.30 0.03 5.44
N TYR A 32 -16.46 0.19 4.76
CA TYR A 32 -16.56 1.01 3.55
C TYR A 32 -16.00 2.43 3.76
N GLY A 33 -15.08 2.82 2.87
CA GLY A 33 -14.34 4.07 2.93
C GLY A 33 -12.83 3.86 3.16
N ASP A 34 -12.14 4.99 3.27
CA ASP A 34 -10.70 5.06 3.51
C ASP A 34 -10.41 4.98 5.02
N LEU A 35 -10.65 3.80 5.58
CA LEU A 35 -10.52 3.53 7.02
C LEU A 35 -9.29 2.70 7.37
N HIS A 36 -8.40 2.46 6.40
CA HIS A 36 -7.12 1.78 6.60
C HIS A 36 -7.21 0.42 7.32
N PRO A 37 -8.12 -0.52 6.99
CA PRO A 37 -8.12 -1.83 7.62
C PRO A 37 -6.81 -2.59 7.31
N ARG A 38 -6.51 -3.63 8.09
CA ARG A 38 -5.39 -4.54 7.77
C ARG A 38 -5.51 -5.14 6.36
N PHE A 39 -4.40 -5.67 5.85
CA PHE A 39 -4.44 -6.41 4.58
C PHE A 39 -5.17 -7.76 4.74
N GLY A 40 -5.83 -8.18 3.66
CA GLY A 40 -6.73 -9.34 3.67
C GLY A 40 -8.00 -9.14 4.52
N TYR A 41 -8.44 -7.90 4.73
CA TYR A 41 -9.73 -7.61 5.37
C TYR A 41 -10.89 -7.94 4.41
N PRO A 42 -12.04 -8.44 4.89
CA PRO A 42 -13.15 -8.79 4.00
C PRO A 42 -13.57 -7.64 3.07
N ASN A 43 -13.57 -7.89 1.76
CA ASN A 43 -13.92 -6.92 0.71
C ASN A 43 -12.97 -5.72 0.56
N SER A 44 -11.79 -5.74 1.18
CA SER A 44 -10.80 -4.68 1.01
C SER A 44 -10.15 -4.72 -0.37
N ALA A 45 -9.69 -3.56 -0.85
CA ALA A 45 -9.22 -3.37 -2.22
C ALA A 45 -7.79 -3.86 -2.45
N ASN A 46 -6.92 -3.75 -1.44
CA ASN A 46 -5.49 -3.96 -1.59
C ASN A 46 -5.01 -5.17 -0.78
N ASP A 47 -4.12 -5.95 -1.38
CA ASP A 47 -3.25 -6.95 -0.76
C ASP A 47 -1.88 -6.91 -1.47
N THR A 48 -1.12 -8.01 -1.37
CA THR A 48 0.19 -8.22 -1.95
C THR A 48 0.25 -7.92 -3.45
N PRO A 49 -0.71 -8.34 -4.30
CA PRO A 49 -0.64 -8.08 -5.74
C PRO A 49 -0.69 -6.59 -6.09
N GLU A 50 -1.55 -5.83 -5.42
CA GLU A 50 -1.72 -4.38 -5.65
C GLU A 50 -0.50 -3.61 -5.16
N LEU A 51 0.04 -3.98 -3.99
CA LEU A 51 1.28 -3.39 -3.48
C LEU A 51 2.48 -3.71 -4.37
N LEU A 52 2.56 -4.92 -4.93
CA LEU A 52 3.59 -5.30 -5.89
C LEU A 52 3.50 -4.46 -7.18
N ASP A 53 2.30 -4.25 -7.73
CA ASP A 53 2.13 -3.35 -8.89
C ASP A 53 2.58 -1.91 -8.57
N TYR A 54 2.18 -1.40 -7.40
CA TYR A 54 2.59 -0.09 -6.93
C TYR A 54 4.12 0.05 -6.84
N LEU A 55 4.79 -0.90 -6.17
CA LEU A 55 6.26 -0.91 -6.04
C LEU A 55 6.96 -1.06 -7.40
N ARG A 56 6.42 -1.87 -8.32
CA ARG A 56 6.94 -2.00 -9.70
C ARG A 56 6.91 -0.67 -10.43
N VAL A 57 5.82 0.08 -10.31
CA VAL A 57 5.72 1.42 -10.90
C VAL A 57 6.75 2.37 -10.27
N LEU A 58 6.86 2.41 -8.95
CA LEU A 58 7.84 3.28 -8.28
C LEU A 58 9.28 2.99 -8.74
N LYS A 59 9.64 1.70 -8.83
CA LYS A 59 10.93 1.26 -9.36
C LYS A 59 11.14 1.70 -10.81
N GLN A 60 10.15 1.48 -11.69
CA GLN A 60 10.23 1.84 -13.11
C GLN A 60 10.35 3.35 -13.36
N GLU A 61 9.73 4.18 -12.52
CA GLU A 61 9.79 5.63 -12.63
C GLU A 61 11.04 6.25 -11.95
N GLY A 62 11.88 5.40 -11.35
CA GLY A 62 13.20 5.74 -10.83
C GLY A 62 13.17 6.36 -9.42
N PHE A 63 12.20 6.01 -8.58
CA PHE A 63 12.08 6.55 -7.22
C PHE A 63 12.87 5.79 -6.15
N PHE A 64 13.51 4.67 -6.51
CA PHE A 64 14.34 3.92 -5.58
C PHE A 64 15.77 4.46 -5.65
N ASP A 65 16.09 5.31 -4.68
CA ASP A 65 17.41 5.90 -4.48
C ASP A 65 17.98 5.37 -3.15
N ALA A 66 19.13 4.69 -3.22
CA ALA A 66 19.76 4.12 -2.03
C ALA A 66 20.57 5.15 -1.23
N GLU A 67 21.02 6.23 -1.88
CA GLU A 67 21.81 7.29 -1.25
C GLU A 67 20.90 8.34 -0.59
N ASP A 68 19.76 8.65 -1.22
CA ASP A 68 18.74 9.56 -0.68
C ASP A 68 17.33 8.96 -0.79
N PRO A 69 16.97 7.98 0.07
CA PRO A 69 15.74 7.24 -0.05
C PRO A 69 14.50 8.08 0.29
N TYR A 70 13.46 7.95 -0.53
CA TYR A 70 12.15 8.49 -0.21
C TYR A 70 11.54 7.77 1.00
N VAL A 71 10.78 8.51 1.80
CA VAL A 71 9.96 7.93 2.86
C VAL A 71 8.83 7.11 2.22
N LEU A 72 8.77 5.82 2.56
CA LEU A 72 7.61 4.96 2.32
C LEU A 72 6.96 4.66 3.68
N SER A 73 5.76 5.21 3.91
CA SER A 73 5.03 5.03 5.15
C SER A 73 3.73 4.24 4.93
N MET A 74 3.10 3.80 6.02
CA MET A 74 1.81 3.13 6.01
C MET A 74 0.90 3.70 7.07
N GLU A 75 -0.41 3.57 6.83
CA GLU A 75 -1.42 3.75 7.86
C GLU A 75 -2.25 2.46 7.98
N VAL A 76 -2.50 2.03 9.21
CA VAL A 76 -3.37 0.89 9.51
C VAL A 76 -4.13 1.14 10.80
N THR A 77 -5.44 0.92 10.76
CA THR A 77 -6.37 1.15 11.86
C THR A 77 -6.93 -0.17 12.35
N LEU A 78 -6.99 -0.33 13.67
CA LEU A 78 -7.56 -1.52 14.30
C LEU A 78 -9.07 -1.61 14.07
N ARG A 79 -9.56 -2.83 13.84
CA ARG A 79 -10.99 -3.15 13.87
C ARG A 79 -11.36 -3.81 15.20
N PRO A 80 -12.65 -3.79 15.59
CA PRO A 80 -13.08 -4.41 16.85
C PRO A 80 -12.63 -5.87 16.97
N GLY A 81 -11.92 -6.18 18.07
CA GLY A 81 -11.42 -7.53 18.36
C GLY A 81 -10.09 -7.88 17.71
N GLU A 82 -9.43 -6.96 17.00
CA GLU A 82 -8.08 -7.18 16.46
C GLU A 82 -6.99 -6.82 17.48
N ASP A 83 -5.88 -7.57 17.42
CA ASP A 83 -4.67 -7.30 18.19
C ASP A 83 -3.71 -6.42 17.39
N GLU A 84 -3.18 -5.38 18.02
CA GLU A 84 -2.31 -4.40 17.37
C GLU A 84 -0.98 -4.98 16.85
N GLY A 85 -0.40 -5.92 17.59
CA GLY A 85 0.84 -6.59 17.21
C GLY A 85 0.62 -7.50 16.01
N ILE A 86 -0.50 -8.22 15.97
CA ILE A 86 -0.88 -9.07 14.84
C ILE A 86 -1.15 -8.23 13.60
N VAL A 87 -1.88 -7.12 13.73
CA VAL A 87 -2.17 -6.20 12.62
C VAL A 87 -0.87 -5.63 12.06
N LEU A 88 0.00 -5.06 12.91
CA LEU A 88 1.29 -4.53 12.47
C LEU A 88 2.16 -5.59 11.81
N ALA A 89 2.20 -6.81 12.36
CA ALA A 89 2.93 -7.93 11.78
C ALA A 89 2.35 -8.39 10.43
N ASN A 90 1.03 -8.34 10.24
CA ASN A 90 0.39 -8.58 8.95
C ASN A 90 0.81 -7.52 7.92
N THR A 91 0.75 -6.24 8.27
CA THR A 91 1.09 -5.14 7.36
C THR A 91 2.55 -5.23 6.90
N LYS A 92 3.48 -5.51 7.82
CA LYS A 92 4.90 -5.76 7.48
C LYS A 92 5.09 -6.98 6.59
N ARG A 93 4.34 -8.07 6.81
CA ARG A 93 4.43 -9.29 5.99
C ARG A 93 4.00 -9.05 4.55
N VAL A 94 2.94 -8.27 4.34
CA VAL A 94 2.49 -7.93 2.98
C VAL A 94 3.52 -7.08 2.25
N LEU A 95 4.09 -6.06 2.91
CA LEU A 95 5.20 -5.28 2.34
C LEU A 95 6.40 -6.16 1.99
N ASN A 96 6.88 -6.97 2.93
CA ASN A 96 8.03 -7.85 2.71
C ASN A 96 7.77 -8.85 1.58
N ARG A 97 6.54 -9.38 1.47
CA ARG A 97 6.17 -10.31 0.41
C ARG A 97 6.13 -9.63 -0.95
N ALA A 98 5.49 -8.46 -1.06
CA ALA A 98 5.47 -7.69 -2.29
C ALA A 98 6.89 -7.29 -2.72
N TRP A 99 7.72 -6.84 -1.77
CA TRP A 99 9.13 -6.52 -2.03
C TRP A 99 9.93 -7.72 -2.53
N ALA A 100 9.77 -8.90 -1.91
CA ALA A 100 10.48 -10.11 -2.34
C ALA A 100 10.04 -10.64 -3.71
N LEU A 101 8.84 -10.25 -4.19
CA LEU A 101 8.33 -10.58 -5.52
C LEU A 101 8.71 -9.51 -6.58
N LEU A 102 9.33 -8.42 -6.15
CA LEU A 102 9.81 -7.38 -7.04
C LEU A 102 11.10 -7.89 -7.70
N GLU A 103 11.00 -8.28 -8.96
CA GLU A 103 12.14 -8.70 -9.78
C GLU A 103 13.15 -7.55 -9.96
N ASP A 104 14.42 -7.89 -10.21
CA ASP A 104 15.49 -6.94 -10.52
C ASP A 104 15.28 -6.17 -11.83
#